data_AF-A0A2N3U9R1-F1
#
_entry.id   AF-A0A2N3U9R1-F1
#
_cell.length_a   1.000
_cell.length_b   1.000
_cell.length_c   1.000
_cell.angle_alpha   90.00
_cell.angle_beta   90.00
_cell.angle_gamma   90.00
#
_symmetry.space_group_name_H-M   'P 1'
#
loop_
_entity.id
_entity.type
_entity.pdbx_description
1 polymer ?
#
loop_
_entity_poly.entity_id
_entity_poly.type
_entity_poly.pdbx_seq_one_letter_code
_entity_poly.pdbx_strand_id
1 'polypeptide(L)'
;MTIQHKLTLHLKNIPMKKLLFSLLFAVCSLQAFAQQELIHPKEQRKQGLVSQPQPYVEVDGRQVAQASLPLIAAVHIDSAEVLKKEKAIERFGDKAKDGAVILHVKPTTELATLQDIYTQFRIPADQQNLKVIINNRLVKDTSLILANLEQIEKVEVVKQDIAAPVRWSLNDEEEFLHITSRPQPKQ
;
A
#
# COMPACT_ATOMS: atom_id res chain seq x y z
N MET A 1 -68.47 25.07 17.19
CA MET A 1 -68.02 23.97 16.32
C MET A 1 -66.76 23.40 16.97
N THR A 2 -66.97 22.52 17.95
CA THR A 2 -65.92 21.96 18.80
C THR A 2 -66.45 20.64 19.31
N ILE A 3 -65.88 19.50 18.91
CA ILE A 3 -66.21 18.23 19.53
C ILE A 3 -64.92 17.44 19.74
N GLN A 4 -64.44 17.52 20.98
CA GLN A 4 -63.50 16.59 21.58
C GLN A 4 -64.25 15.29 21.88
N HIS A 5 -63.81 14.14 21.35
CA HIS A 5 -64.22 12.85 21.89
C HIS A 5 -63.01 12.05 22.35
N LYS A 6 -62.75 12.23 23.65
CA LYS A 6 -62.08 11.31 24.56
C LYS A 6 -62.79 9.95 24.50
N LEU A 7 -62.09 8.90 24.07
CA LEU A 7 -62.58 7.52 24.20
C LEU A 7 -61.75 6.80 25.27
N THR A 8 -62.43 6.54 26.38
CA THR A 8 -61.95 5.82 27.54
C THR A 8 -61.97 4.31 27.25
N LEU A 9 -60.86 3.64 27.53
CA LEU A 9 -60.73 2.18 27.58
C LEU A 9 -61.67 1.57 28.63
N HIS A 10 -62.41 0.52 28.26
CA HIS A 10 -62.59 -0.68 29.07
C HIS A 10 -63.43 -1.71 28.30
N LEU A 11 -62.96 -2.95 28.15
CA LEU A 11 -63.72 -4.18 28.35
C LEU A 11 -62.74 -5.36 28.10
N LYS A 12 -62.28 -6.06 29.15
CA LYS A 12 -62.97 -7.11 29.92
C LYS A 12 -62.71 -8.51 29.33
N ASN A 13 -61.76 -9.17 29.99
CA ASN A 13 -61.66 -10.61 30.30
C ASN A 13 -62.12 -11.62 29.23
N ILE A 14 -61.14 -12.19 28.52
CA ILE A 14 -61.29 -13.44 27.77
C ILE A 14 -60.61 -14.57 28.58
N PRO A 15 -61.27 -15.73 28.75
CA PRO A 15 -60.94 -16.73 29.77
C PRO A 15 -59.67 -17.56 29.52
N MET A 16 -58.91 -17.72 30.61
CA MET A 16 -57.76 -18.61 30.78
C MET A 16 -58.12 -20.09 30.56
N LYS A 17 -58.03 -20.58 29.32
CA LYS A 17 -57.73 -22.01 29.06
C LYS A 17 -57.15 -22.32 27.68
N LYS A 18 -56.66 -21.29 26.98
CA LYS A 18 -55.78 -21.40 25.80
C LYS A 18 -54.47 -20.63 26.01
N LEU A 19 -54.06 -20.49 27.27
CA LEU A 19 -52.82 -19.84 27.68
C LEU A 19 -51.83 -20.91 28.18
N LEU A 20 -51.63 -21.96 27.39
CA LEU A 20 -50.62 -22.99 27.65
C LEU A 20 -49.73 -23.27 26.44
N PHE A 21 -49.71 -22.36 25.46
CA PHE A 21 -48.88 -22.50 24.25
C PHE A 21 -48.15 -21.21 23.83
N SER A 22 -48.02 -20.23 24.73
CA SER A 22 -47.24 -19.02 24.47
C SER A 22 -46.27 -18.65 25.60
N LEU A 23 -46.04 -19.55 26.56
CA LEU A 23 -45.03 -19.38 27.63
C LEU A 23 -43.75 -20.18 27.35
N LEU A 24 -43.37 -20.30 26.07
CA LEU A 24 -42.04 -20.78 25.65
C LEU A 24 -41.33 -19.77 24.72
N PHE A 25 -41.81 -18.54 24.69
CA PHE A 25 -41.21 -17.42 23.93
C PHE A 25 -40.95 -16.20 24.83
N ALA A 26 -40.67 -16.43 26.12
CA ALA A 26 -40.42 -15.37 27.10
C ALA A 26 -39.14 -15.57 27.94
N VAL A 27 -38.22 -16.44 27.51
CA VAL A 27 -36.91 -16.60 28.21
C VAL A 27 -35.71 -16.59 27.24
N CYS A 28 -35.92 -16.51 25.93
CA CYS A 28 -34.82 -16.57 24.94
C CYS A 28 -34.53 -15.23 24.24
N SER A 29 -34.60 -14.11 24.96
CA SER A 29 -34.12 -12.82 24.44
C SER A 29 -33.28 -12.02 25.44
N LEU A 30 -32.86 -12.62 26.56
CA LEU A 30 -31.99 -11.97 27.55
C LEU A 30 -30.61 -12.66 27.70
N GLN A 31 -30.24 -13.58 26.81
CA GLN A 31 -28.89 -14.18 26.77
C GLN A 31 -28.16 -13.99 25.44
N ALA A 32 -28.49 -12.95 24.67
CA ALA A 32 -27.78 -12.62 23.42
C ALA A 32 -26.97 -11.30 23.48
N PHE A 33 -26.67 -10.79 24.68
CA PHE A 33 -25.81 -9.60 24.87
C PHE A 33 -24.52 -9.87 25.65
N ALA A 34 -24.10 -11.13 25.77
CA ALA A 34 -22.82 -11.48 26.42
C ALA A 34 -21.92 -12.41 25.58
N GLN A 35 -22.18 -12.54 24.27
CA GLN A 35 -21.31 -13.26 23.35
C GLN A 35 -21.25 -12.56 21.98
N GLN A 36 -20.77 -11.32 21.96
CA GLN A 36 -20.17 -10.74 20.75
C GLN A 36 -19.11 -9.69 21.13
N GLU A 37 -18.16 -10.08 22.00
CA GLU A 37 -16.83 -9.44 22.05
C GLU A 37 -15.72 -10.46 21.72
N LEU A 38 -16.01 -11.33 20.74
CA LEU A 38 -14.97 -12.00 19.95
C LEU A 38 -15.02 -11.50 18.51
N ILE A 39 -15.06 -10.18 18.38
CA ILE A 39 -14.41 -9.51 17.25
C ILE A 39 -13.36 -8.68 17.93
N HIS A 40 -12.10 -9.10 17.80
CA HIS A 40 -10.94 -8.31 18.22
C HIS A 40 -11.24 -6.84 17.90
N PRO A 41 -11.23 -5.91 18.88
CA PRO A 41 -11.30 -4.50 18.57
C PRO A 41 -10.21 -4.28 17.54
N LYS A 42 -10.65 -3.98 16.31
CA LYS A 42 -9.80 -3.64 15.18
C LYS A 42 -8.76 -2.72 15.74
N GLU A 43 -7.52 -3.21 15.84
CA GLU A 43 -6.37 -2.42 16.21
C GLU A 43 -6.56 -1.09 15.50
N GLN A 44 -6.92 -0.08 16.30
CA GLN A 44 -6.85 1.28 15.85
C GLN A 44 -5.39 1.40 15.55
N ARG A 45 -5.04 1.31 14.25
CA ARG A 45 -3.69 1.51 13.77
C ARG A 45 -3.26 2.81 14.40
N LYS A 46 -2.49 2.71 15.49
CA LYS A 46 -1.65 3.79 15.94
C LYS A 46 -0.83 4.06 14.71
N GLN A 47 -1.17 5.11 13.97
CA GLN A 47 -0.28 5.72 12.99
C GLN A 47 0.87 6.34 13.78
N GLY A 48 1.63 5.51 14.50
CA GLY A 48 3.05 5.71 14.62
C GLY A 48 3.66 5.37 13.28
N LEU A 49 4.80 5.96 12.99
CA LEU A 49 5.64 5.65 11.84
C LEU A 49 6.06 4.16 11.91
N VAL A 50 5.18 3.23 11.54
CA VAL A 50 5.56 1.84 11.29
C VAL A 50 6.35 1.88 9.99
N SER A 51 7.68 1.96 10.12
CA SER A 51 8.58 1.74 9.00
C SER A 51 8.19 0.41 8.36
N GLN A 52 7.67 0.47 7.13
CA GLN A 52 7.45 -0.76 6.37
C GLN A 52 8.80 -1.45 6.19
N PRO A 53 8.88 -2.79 6.30
CA PRO A 53 10.12 -3.52 6.05
C PRO A 53 10.66 -3.14 4.67
N GLN A 54 11.93 -2.73 4.61
CA GLN A 54 12.60 -2.38 3.35
C GLN A 54 13.69 -3.41 3.10
N PRO A 55 13.37 -4.53 2.42
CA PRO A 55 14.38 -5.53 2.14
C PRO A 55 15.49 -4.94 1.26
N TYR A 56 16.70 -5.45 1.43
CA TYR A 56 17.79 -5.20 0.51
C TYR A 56 17.43 -5.75 -0.87
N VAL A 57 17.65 -5.00 -1.93
CA VAL A 57 17.34 -5.43 -3.29
C VAL A 57 18.63 -5.40 -4.12
N GLU A 58 18.86 -6.49 -4.84
CA GLU A 58 20.01 -6.67 -5.73
C GLU A 58 19.55 -7.20 -7.08
N VAL A 59 20.15 -6.70 -8.15
CA VAL A 59 19.98 -7.18 -9.53
C VAL A 59 21.36 -7.49 -10.08
N ASP A 60 21.65 -8.75 -10.39
CA ASP A 60 22.95 -9.23 -10.87
C ASP A 60 24.15 -8.70 -10.07
N GLY A 61 24.08 -8.79 -8.74
CA GLY A 61 25.16 -8.36 -7.85
C GLY A 61 25.20 -6.86 -7.56
N ARG A 62 24.35 -6.05 -8.21
CA ARG A 62 24.25 -4.61 -7.98
C ARG A 62 23.09 -4.27 -7.06
N GLN A 63 23.34 -3.52 -5.99
CA GLN A 63 22.28 -2.98 -5.14
C GLN A 63 21.37 -2.02 -5.93
N VAL A 64 20.06 -2.15 -5.76
CA VAL A 64 19.05 -1.35 -6.47
C VAL A 64 18.05 -0.75 -5.49
N ALA A 65 17.58 0.46 -5.76
CA ALA A 65 16.50 1.06 -4.97
C ALA A 65 15.21 0.28 -5.21
N GLN A 66 14.50 -0.08 -4.14
CA GLN A 66 13.23 -0.80 -4.23
C GLN A 66 12.19 -0.09 -5.11
N ALA A 67 12.21 1.25 -5.13
CA ALA A 67 11.33 2.07 -5.96
C ALA A 67 11.61 1.90 -7.47
N SER A 68 12.77 1.38 -7.86
CA SER A 68 13.16 1.13 -9.26
C SER A 68 12.61 -0.19 -9.80
N LEU A 69 12.19 -1.13 -8.94
CA LEU A 69 11.68 -2.44 -9.38
C LEU A 69 10.56 -2.36 -10.43
N PRO A 70 9.59 -1.43 -10.37
CA PRO A 70 8.57 -1.27 -11.41
C PRO A 70 9.13 -0.85 -12.77
N LEU A 71 10.34 -0.31 -12.82
CA LEU A 71 11.04 0.08 -14.05
C LEU A 71 11.82 -1.08 -14.67
N ILE A 72 11.90 -2.23 -14.01
CA ILE A 72 12.49 -3.44 -14.58
C ILE A 72 11.34 -4.29 -15.11
N ALA A 73 11.34 -4.63 -16.39
CA ALA A 73 10.24 -5.38 -16.97
C ALA A 73 10.31 -6.84 -16.50
N ALA A 74 9.20 -7.38 -15.99
CA ALA A 74 9.15 -8.74 -15.46
C ALA A 74 9.55 -9.81 -16.50
N VAL A 75 9.33 -9.53 -17.79
CA VAL A 75 9.74 -10.42 -18.90
C VAL A 75 11.26 -10.58 -19.02
N HIS A 76 12.03 -9.64 -18.47
CA HIS A 76 13.50 -9.67 -18.47
C HIS A 76 14.08 -10.35 -17.22
N ILE A 77 13.26 -10.66 -16.21
CA ILE A 77 13.72 -11.44 -15.05
C ILE A 77 13.88 -12.90 -15.46
N ASP A 78 15.03 -13.48 -15.14
CA ASP A 78 15.33 -14.90 -15.32
C ASP A 78 15.01 -15.70 -14.05
N SER A 79 15.45 -15.21 -12.89
CA SER A 79 15.15 -15.82 -11.60
C SER A 79 15.12 -14.81 -10.45
N ALA A 80 14.51 -15.22 -9.34
CA ALA A 80 14.44 -14.44 -8.11
C ALA A 80 14.70 -15.33 -6.89
N GLU A 81 15.57 -14.87 -5.99
CA GLU A 81 15.84 -15.49 -4.70
C GLU A 81 15.42 -14.54 -3.57
N VAL A 82 14.77 -15.07 -2.55
CA VAL A 82 14.38 -14.30 -1.35
C VAL A 82 15.08 -14.87 -0.13
N LEU A 83 15.95 -14.06 0.47
CA LEU A 83 16.62 -14.37 1.72
C LEU A 83 15.86 -13.77 2.89
N LYS A 84 15.52 -14.62 3.87
CA LYS A 84 14.93 -14.17 5.13
C LYS A 84 16.03 -13.62 6.06
N LYS A 85 15.67 -12.58 6.82
CA LYS A 85 16.41 -11.91 7.89
C LYS A 85 17.83 -12.46 8.13
N GLU A 86 17.99 -13.52 8.92
CA GLU A 86 19.30 -14.00 9.38
C GLU A 86 20.26 -14.30 8.21
N LYS A 87 19.79 -15.00 7.17
CA LYS A 87 20.59 -15.29 5.96
C LYS A 87 20.91 -14.03 5.15
N ALA A 88 19.99 -13.07 5.13
CA ALA A 88 20.19 -11.82 4.44
C ALA A 88 21.24 -10.94 5.17
N ILE A 89 21.18 -10.90 6.51
CA ILE A 89 22.16 -10.22 7.36
C ILE A 89 23.54 -10.88 7.22
N GLU A 90 23.62 -12.21 7.22
CA GLU A 90 24.89 -12.93 7.02
C GLU A 90 25.57 -12.53 5.71
N ARG A 91 24.80 -12.38 4.62
CA ARG A 91 25.33 -12.06 3.28
C ARG A 91 25.58 -10.57 3.04
N PHE A 92 24.70 -9.70 3.54
CA PHE A 92 24.67 -8.29 3.17
C PHE A 92 24.80 -7.32 4.35
N GLY A 93 24.82 -7.82 5.58
CA GLY A 93 24.90 -7.03 6.82
C GLY A 93 23.59 -6.34 7.20
N ASP A 94 23.69 -5.34 8.07
CA ASP A 94 22.53 -4.67 8.69
C ASP A 94 21.57 -4.00 7.70
N LYS A 95 22.06 -3.63 6.51
CA LYS A 95 21.21 -3.08 5.43
C LYS A 95 20.15 -4.06 4.94
N ALA A 96 20.31 -5.36 5.22
CA ALA A 96 19.38 -6.42 4.85
C ALA A 96 18.65 -7.04 6.05
N LYS A 97 18.56 -6.31 7.19
CA LYS A 97 17.85 -6.78 8.39
C LYS A 97 16.37 -7.11 8.17
N ASP A 98 15.77 -6.51 7.15
CA ASP A 98 14.38 -6.75 6.73
C ASP A 98 14.26 -7.86 5.68
N GLY A 99 15.36 -8.58 5.41
CA GLY A 99 15.48 -9.58 4.34
C GLY A 99 16.19 -9.03 3.09
N ALA A 100 16.36 -9.89 2.10
CA ALA A 100 16.90 -9.51 0.79
C ALA A 100 16.13 -10.18 -0.35
N VAL A 101 16.04 -9.48 -1.48
CA VAL A 101 15.56 -9.98 -2.77
C VAL A 101 16.70 -9.85 -3.77
N ILE A 102 17.09 -10.97 -4.36
CA ILE A 102 18.15 -11.06 -5.36
C ILE A 102 17.48 -11.44 -6.67
N LEU A 103 17.66 -10.62 -7.69
CA LEU A 103 17.11 -10.83 -9.03
C LEU A 103 18.26 -11.10 -10.00
N HIS A 104 18.03 -12.03 -10.90
CA HIS A 104 18.89 -12.25 -12.05
C HIS A 104 18.10 -11.91 -13.31
N VAL A 105 18.68 -11.09 -14.19
CA VAL A 105 18.05 -10.77 -15.47
C VAL A 105 18.58 -11.66 -16.58
N LYS A 106 17.82 -11.75 -17.67
CA LYS A 106 18.24 -12.49 -18.86
C LYS A 106 19.49 -11.84 -19.45
N PRO A 107 20.44 -12.61 -20.02
CA PRO A 107 21.72 -12.06 -20.52
C PRO A 107 21.61 -10.95 -21.57
N THR A 108 20.50 -10.88 -22.31
CA THR A 108 20.26 -9.86 -23.34
C THR A 108 19.57 -8.61 -22.80
N THR A 109 19.37 -8.51 -21.48
CA THR A 109 18.66 -7.39 -20.85
C THR A 109 19.62 -6.23 -20.68
N GLU A 110 19.29 -5.10 -21.31
CA GLU A 110 20.02 -3.84 -21.09
C GLU A 110 19.34 -3.06 -19.97
N LEU A 111 20.12 -2.73 -18.94
CA LEU A 111 19.68 -1.93 -17.81
C LEU A 111 20.36 -0.56 -17.84
N ALA A 112 19.55 0.46 -17.68
CA ALA A 112 19.94 1.86 -17.73
C ALA A 112 19.99 2.47 -16.32
N THR A 113 20.95 3.36 -16.13
CA THR A 113 21.10 4.18 -14.92
C THR A 113 20.30 5.47 -15.03
N LEU A 114 20.27 6.26 -13.94
CA LEU A 114 19.64 7.58 -13.97
C LEU A 114 20.25 8.52 -15.03
N GLN A 115 21.55 8.44 -15.28
CA GLN A 115 22.21 9.27 -16.30
C GLN A 115 21.71 8.93 -17.71
N ASP A 116 21.47 7.65 -17.97
CA ASP A 116 20.93 7.17 -19.24
C ASP A 116 19.48 7.66 -19.42
N ILE A 117 18.70 7.65 -18.34
CA ILE A 117 17.34 8.22 -18.32
C ILE A 117 17.39 9.72 -18.65
N TYR A 118 18.28 10.49 -18.02
CA TYR A 118 18.44 11.92 -18.33
C TYR A 118 18.75 12.16 -19.80
N THR A 119 19.61 11.33 -20.37
CA THR A 119 20.00 11.41 -21.78
C THR A 119 18.83 11.05 -22.70
N GLN A 120 18.17 9.93 -22.44
CA GLN A 120 17.06 9.41 -23.25
C GLN A 120 15.85 10.34 -23.27
N PHE A 121 15.49 10.89 -22.11
CA PHE A 121 14.34 11.79 -21.94
C PHE A 121 14.70 13.27 -22.08
N ARG A 122 15.97 13.57 -22.42
CA ARG A 122 16.48 14.93 -22.65
C ARG A 122 16.23 15.89 -21.48
N ILE A 123 16.53 15.43 -20.27
CA ILE A 123 16.32 16.20 -19.05
C ILE A 123 17.36 17.33 -18.95
N PRO A 124 16.95 18.60 -18.90
CA PRO A 124 17.84 19.76 -18.74
C PRO A 124 18.72 19.66 -17.48
N ALA A 125 19.94 20.20 -17.54
CA ALA A 125 20.92 20.08 -16.45
C ALA A 125 20.44 20.72 -15.13
N ASP A 126 19.66 21.79 -15.21
CA ASP A 126 19.02 22.47 -14.07
C ASP A 126 17.86 21.69 -13.43
N GLN A 127 17.43 20.58 -14.06
CA GLN A 127 16.42 19.66 -13.53
C GLN A 127 17.03 18.34 -13.01
N GLN A 128 18.32 18.06 -13.29
CA GLN A 128 18.98 16.81 -12.90
C GLN A 128 19.34 16.74 -11.41
N ASN A 129 19.22 17.86 -10.69
CA ASN A 129 19.36 17.98 -9.24
C ASN A 129 18.04 17.81 -8.47
N LEU A 130 16.90 17.68 -9.17
CA LEU A 130 15.61 17.48 -8.53
C LEU A 130 15.56 16.11 -7.83
N LYS A 131 14.80 16.05 -6.74
CA LYS A 131 14.48 14.78 -6.08
C LYS A 131 13.68 13.90 -7.05
N VAL A 132 14.01 12.60 -7.09
CA VAL A 132 13.37 11.66 -8.01
C VAL A 132 12.27 10.87 -7.31
N ILE A 133 11.11 10.81 -7.95
CA ILE A 133 9.99 9.96 -7.54
C ILE A 133 9.67 8.95 -8.65
N ILE A 134 9.39 7.70 -8.28
CA ILE A 134 8.98 6.63 -9.22
C ILE A 134 7.62 6.09 -8.79
N ASN A 135 6.59 6.20 -9.64
CA ASN A 135 5.22 5.76 -9.34
C ASN A 135 4.74 6.14 -7.92
N ASN A 136 4.93 7.41 -7.54
CA ASN A 136 4.62 7.97 -6.22
C ASN A 136 5.53 7.55 -5.05
N ARG A 137 6.69 6.93 -5.30
CA ARG A 137 7.68 6.60 -4.26
C ARG A 137 8.92 7.45 -4.41
N LEU A 138 9.26 8.20 -3.37
CA LEU A 138 10.50 8.97 -3.30
C LEU A 138 11.70 8.02 -3.24
N VAL A 139 12.66 8.25 -4.15
CA VAL A 139 13.92 7.53 -4.17
C VAL A 139 14.92 8.24 -3.27
N LYS A 140 15.38 7.57 -2.21
CA LYS A 140 16.33 8.16 -1.24
C LYS A 140 17.74 8.30 -1.81
N ASP A 141 18.20 7.25 -2.48
CA ASP A 141 19.51 7.18 -3.11
C ASP A 141 19.31 6.93 -4.60
N THR A 142 19.51 7.98 -5.39
CA THR A 142 19.29 7.99 -6.83
C THR A 142 20.37 7.24 -7.59
N SER A 143 21.54 7.00 -6.99
CA SER A 143 22.61 6.19 -7.60
C SER A 143 22.24 4.71 -7.76
N LEU A 144 21.24 4.28 -7.00
CA LEU A 144 20.68 2.92 -7.02
C LEU A 144 19.48 2.79 -7.99
N ILE A 145 19.22 3.81 -8.82
CA ILE A 145 18.21 3.70 -9.88
C ILE A 145 18.74 2.82 -11.01
N LEU A 146 17.91 1.85 -11.39
CA LEU A 146 18.17 0.92 -12.48
C LEU A 146 16.85 0.61 -13.19
N ALA A 147 16.85 0.66 -14.52
CA ALA A 147 15.62 0.58 -15.30
C ALA A 147 15.82 -0.08 -16.67
N ASN A 148 14.78 -0.71 -17.18
CA ASN A 148 14.56 -0.91 -18.59
C ASN A 148 13.99 0.40 -19.18
N LEU A 149 14.66 1.05 -20.14
CA LEU A 149 14.20 2.34 -20.68
C LEU A 149 12.83 2.23 -21.34
N GLU A 150 12.55 1.10 -21.98
CA GLU A 150 11.27 0.75 -22.59
C GLU A 150 10.13 0.61 -21.57
N GLN A 151 10.46 0.30 -20.31
CA GLN A 151 9.49 0.19 -19.22
C GLN A 151 9.12 1.55 -18.61
N ILE A 152 9.83 2.63 -18.99
CA ILE A 152 9.47 3.99 -18.62
C ILE A 152 8.38 4.50 -19.57
N GLU A 153 7.25 4.90 -19.00
CA GLU A 153 6.15 5.51 -19.74
C GLU A 153 6.43 6.98 -20.00
N LYS A 154 6.85 7.70 -18.95
CA LYS A 154 6.99 9.15 -18.96
C LYS A 154 7.97 9.62 -17.90
N VAL A 155 8.69 10.69 -18.21
CA VAL A 155 9.50 11.46 -17.25
C VAL A 155 9.07 12.93 -17.34
N GLU A 156 8.73 13.54 -16.22
CA GLU A 156 8.29 14.94 -16.18
C GLU A 156 8.59 15.60 -14.83
N VAL A 157 8.62 16.94 -14.80
CA VAL A 157 8.71 17.69 -13.54
C VAL A 157 7.31 17.90 -12.99
N VAL A 158 7.10 17.58 -11.71
CA VAL A 158 5.83 17.75 -11.02
C VAL A 158 6.02 18.42 -9.66
N LYS A 159 4.96 19.06 -9.19
CA LYS A 159 4.80 19.46 -7.78
C LYS A 159 3.97 18.42 -7.05
N GLN A 160 4.10 18.38 -5.73
CA GLN A 160 3.31 17.47 -4.91
C GLN A 160 1.83 17.83 -4.95
N ASP A 161 0.98 16.82 -5.13
CA ASP A 161 -0.46 16.99 -4.94
C ASP A 161 -0.78 17.11 -3.43
N ILE A 162 -1.30 18.27 -3.04
CA ILE A 162 -1.66 18.62 -1.66
C ILE A 162 -2.74 17.69 -1.11
N ALA A 163 -3.60 17.14 -1.98
CA ALA A 163 -4.68 16.24 -1.63
C ALA A 163 -4.25 14.75 -1.59
N ALA A 164 -3.01 14.43 -2.00
CA ALA A 164 -2.54 13.05 -1.98
C ALA A 164 -2.39 12.54 -0.53
N PRO A 165 -2.73 11.26 -0.27
CA PRO A 165 -2.61 10.66 1.06
C PRO A 165 -1.16 10.51 1.54
N VAL A 166 -0.19 10.63 0.63
CA VAL A 166 1.25 10.55 0.90
C VAL A 166 1.92 11.83 0.45
N ARG A 167 2.62 12.49 1.38
CA ARG A 167 3.44 13.68 1.11
C ARG A 167 4.91 13.28 1.02
N TRP A 168 5.58 13.69 -0.06
CA TRP A 168 7.03 13.57 -0.28
C TRP A 168 7.80 14.75 0.33
N SER A 169 7.14 15.90 0.48
CA SER A 169 7.66 17.13 1.07
C SER A 169 6.58 17.90 1.84
N LEU A 170 7.05 18.75 2.75
CA LEU A 170 6.26 19.75 3.47
C LEU A 170 6.17 21.07 2.70
N ASN A 171 6.98 21.25 1.66
CA ASN A 171 6.94 22.39 0.77
C ASN A 171 6.10 22.02 -0.47
N ASP A 172 4.91 22.59 -0.58
CA ASP A 172 3.98 22.32 -1.68
C ASP A 172 4.48 22.90 -3.03
N GLU A 173 5.47 23.81 -3.00
CA GLU A 173 6.13 24.37 -4.19
C GLU A 173 7.37 23.58 -4.62
N GLU A 174 7.77 22.54 -3.88
CA GLU A 174 8.93 21.73 -4.25
C GLU A 174 8.65 20.91 -5.50
N GLU A 175 9.59 20.97 -6.45
CA GLU A 175 9.54 20.24 -7.71
C GLU A 175 10.30 18.92 -7.62
N PHE A 176 9.80 17.92 -8.33
CA PHE A 176 10.32 16.57 -8.38
C PHE A 176 10.42 16.10 -9.82
N LEU A 177 11.46 15.32 -10.12
CA LEU A 177 11.49 14.56 -11.35
C LEU A 177 10.68 13.27 -11.16
N HIS A 178 9.54 13.20 -11.81
CA HIS A 178 8.63 12.07 -11.77
C HIS A 178 8.86 11.12 -12.92
N ILE A 179 9.21 9.87 -12.59
CA ILE A 179 9.32 8.77 -13.53
C ILE A 179 8.10 7.86 -13.35
N THR A 180 7.30 7.72 -14.40
CA THR A 180 6.15 6.82 -14.44
C THR A 180 6.53 5.55 -15.18
N SER A 181 6.27 4.39 -14.59
CA SER A 181 6.48 3.09 -15.26
C SER A 181 5.25 2.70 -16.07
N ARG A 182 5.48 1.97 -17.16
CA ARG A 182 4.39 1.25 -17.84
C ARG A 182 3.80 0.19 -16.91
N PRO A 183 2.54 -0.23 -17.13
CA PRO A 183 2.01 -1.45 -16.53
C PRO A 183 2.87 -2.66 -16.91
N GLN A 184 3.09 -3.56 -15.95
CA GLN A 184 3.78 -4.81 -16.24
C GLN A 184 2.86 -5.72 -17.07
N PRO A 185 3.38 -6.42 -18.10
CA PRO A 185 2.58 -7.35 -18.89
C PRO A 185 2.03 -8.47 -17.98
N LYS A 186 0.75 -8.81 -18.15
CA LYS A 186 0.15 -9.96 -17.46
C LYS A 186 0.76 -11.24 -18.03
N GLN A 187 1.24 -12.11 -17.13
CA GLN A 187 1.70 -13.46 -17.47
C GLN A 187 0.53 -14.36 -17.82
#